data_AF-A0A7H9HPX9-F1
#
_entry.id   AF-A0A7H9HPX9-F1
#
_cell.length_a   1.000
_cell.length_b   1.000
_cell.length_c   1.000
_cell.angle_alpha   90.00
_cell.angle_beta   90.00
_cell.angle_gamma   90.00
#
_symmetry.space_group_name_H-M   'P 1'
#
loop_
_entity.id
_entity.type
_entity.pdbx_description
1 polymer ?
#
loop_
_entity_poly.entity_id
_entity_poly.type
_entity_poly.pdbx_seq_one_letter_code
_entity_poly.pdbx_strand_id
1 'polypeptide(L)'
;MMVDIDQLADQTLKLLDDSKRVKYRIAIMIVGPPGSGKSTLAEKLCSTLNNRFNQYLDCDSDAEVVFTQGDNDRLDLVADLDEISANLYSEMAQNDGISRDLVERIDFKPVRKSYDDGRVEVIGRGGQPNAFTIQRQIPTIRKHDIDIARIIPMDGFHLSRKCLDCFKDPEMAHQRRGAPQTFDSNNFLQLCKTLARTCIVKPPTCESENCFEFISRTFQSMPTIEIPGFDHKLKDPTPNQISIDPYTRVLIFEGLYLLYDAENWQNVHKVLLDTGAVLIWNVNIEEGVIRERVAKRHLNAGLVKTLEDGIQKFETNDLLNARLIQSNLINDGNIVSIRND
;
A
#
# COMPACT_ATOMS: atom_id res chain seq x y z
N MET A 1 9.04 11.24 -21.39
CA MET A 1 9.08 12.58 -20.77
C MET A 1 9.38 12.39 -19.31
N MET A 2 10.23 13.24 -18.74
CA MET A 2 10.47 13.28 -17.30
C MET A 2 9.12 13.46 -16.59
N VAL A 3 8.90 12.71 -15.51
CA VAL A 3 7.65 12.77 -14.76
C VAL A 3 7.44 14.16 -14.16
N ASP A 4 6.35 14.81 -14.54
CA ASP A 4 5.86 16.04 -13.92
C ASP A 4 4.85 15.67 -12.83
N ILE A 5 5.16 16.04 -11.59
CA ILE A 5 4.31 15.70 -10.45
C ILE A 5 2.98 16.44 -10.47
N ASP A 6 2.96 17.66 -11.01
CA ASP A 6 1.74 18.46 -11.10
C ASP A 6 0.81 17.84 -12.13
N GLN A 7 1.35 17.32 -13.23
CA GLN A 7 0.58 16.55 -14.21
C GLN A 7 -0.03 15.28 -13.60
N LEU A 8 0.71 14.53 -12.79
CA LEU A 8 0.18 13.34 -12.11
C LEU A 8 -0.89 13.71 -11.06
N ALA A 9 -0.71 14.83 -10.35
CA ALA A 9 -1.71 15.35 -9.43
C ALA A 9 -2.98 15.77 -10.17
N ASP A 10 -2.86 16.45 -11.31
CA ASP A 10 -4.01 16.85 -12.14
C ASP A 10 -4.78 15.64 -12.67
N GLN A 11 -4.08 14.61 -13.15
CA GLN A 11 -4.71 13.35 -13.58
C GLN A 11 -5.43 12.67 -12.41
N THR A 12 -4.82 12.65 -11.23
CA THR A 12 -5.41 12.07 -10.01
C THR A 12 -6.67 12.81 -9.59
N LEU A 13 -6.61 14.15 -9.54
CA LEU A 13 -7.76 14.98 -9.19
C LEU A 13 -8.87 14.88 -10.24
N LYS A 14 -8.52 14.76 -11.52
CA LYS A 14 -9.50 14.50 -12.57
C LYS A 14 -10.23 13.17 -12.38
N LEU A 15 -9.50 12.07 -12.10
CA LEU A 15 -10.15 10.79 -11.83
C LEU A 15 -11.02 10.86 -10.57
N LEU A 16 -10.55 11.54 -9.52
CA LEU A 16 -11.31 11.75 -8.30
C LEU A 16 -12.60 12.52 -8.60
N ASP A 17 -12.52 13.58 -9.41
CA ASP A 17 -13.65 14.39 -9.82
C ASP A 17 -14.68 13.61 -10.65
N ASP A 18 -14.21 12.87 -11.67
CA ASP A 18 -15.02 12.06 -12.57
C ASP A 18 -15.77 10.93 -11.82
N SER A 19 -15.26 10.48 -10.67
CA SER A 19 -15.82 9.37 -9.89
C SER A 19 -16.45 9.78 -8.55
N LYS A 20 -16.34 11.05 -8.14
CA LYS A 20 -16.68 11.56 -6.79
C LYS A 20 -18.11 11.25 -6.36
N ARG A 21 -19.05 11.08 -7.29
CA ARG A 21 -20.48 10.84 -7.00
C ARG A 21 -20.82 9.37 -6.77
N VAL A 22 -19.92 8.45 -7.13
CA VAL A 22 -20.17 7.00 -7.11
C VAL A 22 -19.10 6.19 -6.38
N LYS A 23 -17.90 6.75 -6.18
CA LYS A 23 -16.79 6.13 -5.44
C LYS A 23 -16.40 6.98 -4.25
N TYR A 24 -16.21 6.37 -3.10
CA TYR A 24 -15.71 7.08 -1.92
C TYR A 24 -14.23 7.38 -2.06
N ARG A 25 -13.44 6.40 -2.51
CA ARG A 25 -11.99 6.53 -2.72
C ARG A 25 -11.61 6.12 -4.14
N ILE A 26 -10.51 6.66 -4.63
CA ILE A 26 -9.83 6.19 -5.84
C ILE A 26 -8.50 5.53 -5.48
N ALA A 27 -7.98 4.71 -6.39
CA ALA A 27 -6.69 4.05 -6.23
C ALA A 27 -5.68 4.55 -7.27
N ILE A 28 -4.42 4.66 -6.87
CA ILE A 28 -3.29 4.97 -7.74
C ILE A 28 -2.25 3.88 -7.50
N MET A 29 -1.74 3.27 -8.57
CA MET A 29 -0.67 2.28 -8.50
C MET A 29 0.60 2.86 -9.08
N ILE A 30 1.68 2.91 -8.29
CA ILE A 30 3.01 3.33 -8.72
C ILE A 30 3.97 2.15 -8.59
N VAL A 31 4.31 1.57 -9.73
CA VAL A 31 5.10 0.34 -9.80
C VAL A 31 6.46 0.63 -10.39
N GLY A 32 7.50 -0.05 -9.93
CA GLY A 32 8.79 0.00 -10.59
C GLY A 32 9.86 -0.79 -9.85
N PRO A 33 11.01 -1.05 -10.50
CA PRO A 33 12.09 -1.81 -9.90
C PRO A 33 12.75 -1.06 -8.71
N PRO A 34 13.60 -1.74 -7.91
CA PRO A 34 14.40 -1.05 -6.90
C PRO A 34 15.19 0.11 -7.51
N GLY A 35 15.25 1.26 -6.84
CA GLY A 35 15.99 2.44 -7.35
C GLY A 35 15.30 3.25 -8.45
N SER A 36 14.09 2.87 -8.87
CA SER A 36 13.30 3.63 -9.86
C SER A 36 12.83 5.01 -9.36
N GLY A 37 12.82 5.22 -8.04
CA GLY A 37 12.29 6.43 -7.42
C GLY A 37 10.78 6.41 -7.17
N LYS A 38 10.12 5.24 -7.29
CA LYS A 38 8.67 5.08 -7.04
C LYS A 38 8.21 5.63 -5.67
N SER A 39 8.97 5.39 -4.60
CA SER A 39 8.60 5.84 -3.25
C SER A 39 8.68 7.37 -3.14
N THR A 40 9.75 7.98 -3.68
CA THR A 40 9.86 9.45 -3.77
C THR A 40 8.77 10.06 -4.65
N LEU A 41 8.37 9.37 -5.73
CA LEU A 41 7.28 9.82 -6.57
C LEU A 41 5.93 9.78 -5.83
N ALA A 42 5.66 8.70 -5.11
CA ALA A 42 4.46 8.56 -4.27
C ALA A 42 4.41 9.62 -3.17
N GLU A 43 5.53 9.88 -2.50
CA GLU A 43 5.68 10.93 -1.47
C GLU A 43 5.35 12.31 -2.02
N LYS A 44 5.97 12.68 -3.15
CA LYS A 44 5.72 13.98 -3.78
C LYS A 44 4.26 14.12 -4.23
N LEU A 45 3.69 13.09 -4.86
CA LEU A 45 2.29 13.11 -5.28
C LEU A 45 1.34 13.26 -4.08
N CYS A 46 1.55 12.45 -3.04
CA CYS A 46 0.75 12.50 -1.81
C CYS A 46 0.79 13.90 -1.19
N SER A 47 2.00 14.47 -1.04
CA SER A 47 2.17 15.81 -0.49
C SER A 47 1.52 16.88 -1.37
N THR A 48 1.68 16.81 -2.70
CA THR A 48 1.05 17.77 -3.62
C THR A 48 -0.48 17.75 -3.51
N LEU A 49 -1.09 16.56 -3.46
CA LEU A 49 -2.55 16.43 -3.33
C LEU A 49 -3.06 17.00 -2.01
N ASN A 50 -2.41 16.66 -0.89
CA ASN A 50 -2.79 17.15 0.43
C ASN A 50 -2.57 18.67 0.55
N ASN A 51 -1.47 19.21 0.05
CA ASN A 51 -1.20 20.64 0.05
C ASN A 51 -2.24 21.41 -0.76
N ARG A 52 -2.62 20.93 -1.94
CA ARG A 52 -3.67 21.58 -2.77
C ARG A 52 -5.03 21.57 -2.07
N PHE A 53 -5.39 20.48 -1.38
CA PHE A 53 -6.64 20.42 -0.63
C PHE A 53 -6.63 21.37 0.59
N ASN A 54 -5.54 21.42 1.36
CA ASN A 54 -5.45 22.34 2.49
C ASN A 54 -5.39 23.81 2.04
N GLN A 55 -4.74 24.11 0.91
CA GLN A 55 -4.81 25.45 0.30
C GLN A 55 -6.25 25.84 -0.06
N TYR A 56 -7.07 24.90 -0.56
CA TYR A 56 -8.48 25.15 -0.76
C TYR A 56 -9.20 25.49 0.55
N LEU A 57 -8.98 24.70 1.61
CA LEU A 57 -9.59 24.96 2.92
C LEU A 57 -9.16 26.30 3.54
N ASP A 58 -7.94 26.76 3.27
CA ASP A 58 -7.41 28.00 3.83
C ASP A 58 -7.81 29.25 3.04
N CYS A 59 -8.00 29.13 1.72
CA CYS A 59 -8.29 30.27 0.84
C CYS A 59 -9.79 30.53 0.65
N ASP A 60 -10.64 29.52 0.82
CA ASP A 60 -12.08 29.67 0.68
C ASP A 60 -12.72 29.88 2.06
N SER A 61 -13.18 31.12 2.32
CA SER A 61 -13.80 31.48 3.60
C SER A 61 -15.09 30.72 3.89
N ASP A 62 -15.72 30.16 2.85
CA ASP A 62 -16.94 29.37 2.94
C ASP A 62 -16.66 27.85 2.89
N ALA A 63 -15.38 27.44 2.87
CA ALA A 63 -15.00 26.04 2.93
C ALA A 63 -15.51 25.40 4.22
N GLU A 64 -16.38 24.41 4.06
CA GLU A 64 -16.93 23.64 5.16
C GLU A 64 -16.46 22.20 5.05
N VAL A 65 -15.95 21.68 6.17
CA VAL A 65 -15.67 20.26 6.34
C VAL A 65 -16.88 19.62 7.02
N VAL A 66 -17.64 18.83 6.26
CA VAL A 66 -18.80 18.10 6.75
C VAL A 66 -18.45 16.62 6.86
N PHE A 67 -18.73 16.07 8.04
CA PHE A 67 -18.59 14.65 8.31
C PHE A 67 -19.95 14.03 8.57
N THR A 68 -20.38 13.12 7.69
CA THR A 68 -21.68 12.46 7.79
C THR A 68 -21.55 11.13 8.54
N GLN A 69 -22.25 11.00 9.67
CA GLN A 69 -22.49 9.70 10.30
C GLN A 69 -23.46 8.93 9.39
N GLY A 70 -23.12 7.70 8.97
CA GLY A 70 -23.91 6.95 8.00
C GLY A 70 -24.00 5.45 8.34
N ASP A 71 -24.96 4.74 7.73
CA ASP A 71 -25.23 3.31 7.94
C ASP A 71 -24.04 2.38 7.57
N ASN A 72 -22.98 2.92 6.96
CA ASN A 72 -21.69 2.22 6.78
C ASN A 72 -21.05 1.81 8.11
N ASP A 73 -21.59 2.24 9.24
CA ASP A 73 -21.36 1.65 10.57
C ASP A 73 -21.65 0.14 10.63
N ARG A 74 -22.22 -0.49 9.59
CA ARG A 74 -22.36 -1.95 9.47
C ARG A 74 -21.42 -2.61 8.45
N LEU A 75 -20.57 -1.84 7.77
CA LEU A 75 -19.65 -2.38 6.77
C LEU A 75 -18.60 -3.27 7.45
N ASP A 76 -18.78 -4.58 7.35
CA ASP A 76 -17.75 -5.56 7.70
C ASP A 76 -16.87 -5.78 6.47
N LEU A 77 -15.72 -5.11 6.46
CA LEU A 77 -14.77 -5.16 5.35
C LEU A 77 -14.09 -6.51 5.20
N VAL A 78 -14.25 -7.43 6.16
CA VAL A 78 -13.57 -8.74 6.20
C VAL A 78 -14.52 -9.86 6.64
N ALA A 79 -15.80 -9.73 6.28
CA ALA A 79 -16.85 -10.72 6.60
C ALA A 79 -16.59 -12.11 5.99
N ASP A 80 -15.77 -12.17 4.93
CA ASP A 80 -15.39 -13.38 4.21
C ASP A 80 -14.19 -14.12 4.83
N LEU A 81 -13.57 -13.54 5.86
CA LEU A 81 -12.43 -14.14 6.56
C LEU A 81 -12.90 -14.95 7.76
N ASP A 82 -12.28 -16.12 7.90
CA ASP A 82 -12.52 -17.00 9.03
C ASP A 82 -11.82 -16.45 10.29
N GLU A 83 -12.44 -16.66 11.45
CA GLU A 83 -11.81 -16.32 12.73
C GLU A 83 -10.61 -17.24 12.97
N ILE A 84 -9.49 -16.68 13.42
CA ILE A 84 -8.27 -17.44 13.71
C ILE A 84 -8.54 -18.53 14.75
N SER A 85 -8.10 -19.75 14.47
CA SER A 85 -8.26 -20.85 15.43
C SER A 85 -7.43 -20.60 16.69
N ALA A 86 -7.94 -21.04 17.85
CA ALA A 86 -7.23 -20.90 19.12
C ALA A 86 -5.84 -21.56 19.09
N ASN A 87 -5.70 -22.68 18.37
CA ASN A 87 -4.43 -23.39 18.20
C ASN A 87 -3.43 -22.54 17.42
N LEU A 88 -3.82 -22.02 16.26
CA LEU A 88 -2.93 -21.19 15.43
C LEU A 88 -2.55 -19.89 16.15
N TYR A 89 -3.50 -19.26 16.84
CA TYR A 89 -3.22 -18.06 17.62
C TYR A 89 -2.25 -18.33 18.78
N SER A 90 -2.43 -19.46 19.49
CA SER A 90 -1.52 -19.86 20.56
C SER A 90 -0.13 -20.19 20.04
N GLU A 91 -0.02 -20.88 18.90
CA GLU A 91 1.24 -21.14 18.22
C GLU A 91 1.98 -19.83 17.87
N MET A 92 1.27 -18.88 17.24
CA MET A 92 1.85 -17.58 16.90
C MET A 92 2.32 -16.84 18.16
N ALA A 93 1.51 -16.80 19.22
CA ALA A 93 1.86 -16.14 20.48
C ALA A 93 3.13 -16.73 21.13
N GLN A 94 3.38 -18.03 20.97
CA GLN A 94 4.60 -18.70 21.46
C GLN A 94 5.82 -18.48 20.55
N ASN A 95 5.62 -17.98 19.33
CA ASN A 95 6.64 -17.85 18.31
C ASN A 95 6.82 -16.39 17.85
N ASP A 96 6.62 -15.38 18.71
CA ASP A 96 6.70 -13.95 18.37
C ASP A 96 5.79 -13.54 17.19
N GLY A 97 4.57 -14.06 17.19
CA GLY A 97 3.52 -13.70 16.26
C GLY A 97 3.57 -14.40 14.91
N ILE A 98 4.41 -15.43 14.73
CA ILE A 98 4.55 -16.15 13.45
C ILE A 98 4.21 -17.64 13.59
N SER A 99 3.78 -18.29 12.52
CA SER A 99 3.61 -19.75 12.45
C SER A 99 4.63 -20.34 11.48
N ARG A 100 5.44 -21.29 11.95
CA ARG A 100 6.54 -21.87 11.16
C ARG A 100 6.04 -22.62 9.94
N ASP A 101 4.89 -23.29 10.08
CA ASP A 101 4.31 -24.09 9.00
C ASP A 101 3.65 -23.24 7.90
N LEU A 102 3.40 -21.95 8.19
CA LEU A 102 2.73 -21.03 7.27
C LEU A 102 3.67 -20.15 6.46
N VAL A 103 4.91 -19.89 6.90
CA VAL A 103 5.75 -18.81 6.33
C VAL A 103 5.97 -18.89 4.81
N GLU A 104 5.90 -20.09 4.21
CA GLU A 104 6.03 -20.31 2.76
C GLU A 104 4.68 -20.61 2.05
N ARG A 105 3.56 -20.68 2.77
CA ARG A 105 2.23 -21.06 2.24
C ARG A 105 1.55 -19.91 1.51
N ILE A 106 1.86 -19.72 0.22
CA ILE A 106 1.18 -18.75 -0.66
C ILE A 106 -0.33 -19.01 -0.80
N ASP A 107 -0.78 -20.23 -0.54
CA ASP A 107 -2.17 -20.67 -0.59
C ASP A 107 -2.94 -20.41 0.72
N PHE A 108 -2.26 -19.98 1.77
CA PHE A 108 -2.89 -19.68 3.06
C PHE A 108 -3.90 -18.53 2.91
N LYS A 109 -5.17 -18.80 3.19
CA LYS A 109 -6.20 -17.77 3.25
C LYS A 109 -6.00 -16.95 4.54
N PRO A 110 -5.86 -15.61 4.46
CA PRO A 110 -5.77 -14.78 5.64
C PRO A 110 -6.97 -14.99 6.58
N VAL A 111 -6.70 -14.88 7.88
CA VAL A 111 -7.67 -15.04 8.95
C VAL A 111 -7.85 -13.72 9.68
N ARG A 112 -8.99 -13.55 10.37
CA ARG A 112 -9.22 -12.40 11.23
C ARG A 112 -9.17 -12.78 12.70
N LYS A 113 -8.81 -11.82 13.54
CA LYS A 113 -8.95 -11.88 14.99
C LYS A 113 -9.76 -10.68 15.46
N SER A 114 -10.92 -10.96 16.03
CA SER A 114 -11.83 -9.96 16.58
C SER A 114 -11.50 -9.72 18.06
N TYR A 115 -11.52 -8.45 18.47
CA TYR A 115 -11.28 -8.03 19.85
C TYR A 115 -12.54 -7.39 20.45
N ASP A 116 -12.65 -7.42 21.77
CA ASP A 116 -13.81 -6.89 22.51
C ASP A 116 -14.02 -5.37 22.33
N ASP A 117 -12.95 -4.65 22.00
CA ASP A 117 -12.97 -3.21 21.69
C ASP A 117 -13.44 -2.90 20.25
N GLY A 118 -13.84 -3.92 19.49
CA GLY A 118 -14.27 -3.80 18.10
C GLY A 118 -13.14 -3.70 17.09
N ARG A 119 -11.86 -3.79 17.53
CA ARG A 119 -10.72 -3.93 16.62
C ARG A 119 -10.75 -5.30 15.96
N VAL A 120 -10.37 -5.35 14.70
CA VAL A 120 -10.16 -6.60 13.95
C VAL A 120 -8.74 -6.59 13.41
N GLU A 121 -7.95 -7.61 13.73
CA GLU A 121 -6.60 -7.82 13.18
C GLU A 121 -6.67 -8.86 12.06
N VAL A 122 -6.09 -8.57 10.91
CA VAL A 122 -6.09 -9.47 9.74
C VAL A 122 -4.68 -9.98 9.50
N ILE A 123 -4.54 -11.30 9.51
CA ILE A 123 -3.25 -12.00 9.60
C ILE A 123 -3.09 -12.93 8.38
N GLY A 124 -2.01 -12.74 7.63
CA GLY A 124 -1.60 -13.65 6.56
C GLY A 124 -0.48 -14.59 7.00
N ARG A 125 0.27 -15.11 6.02
CA ARG A 125 1.32 -16.10 6.27
C ARG A 125 2.52 -15.54 7.02
N GLY A 126 2.72 -14.22 6.96
CA GLY A 126 3.78 -13.51 7.66
C GLY A 126 3.48 -13.31 9.14
N GLY A 127 2.28 -13.65 9.59
CA GLY A 127 1.88 -13.53 10.98
C GLY A 127 1.61 -12.07 11.39
N GLN A 128 1.61 -11.85 12.70
CA GLN A 128 1.33 -10.54 13.31
C GLN A 128 2.28 -9.40 12.86
N PRO A 129 3.57 -9.63 12.55
CA PRO A 129 4.44 -8.56 12.05
C PRO A 129 3.94 -7.87 10.77
N ASN A 130 3.17 -8.60 9.93
CA ASN A 130 2.59 -8.08 8.70
C ASN A 130 1.07 -7.88 8.79
N ALA A 131 0.49 -7.99 9.99
CA ALA A 131 -0.94 -7.80 10.17
C ALA A 131 -1.33 -6.34 9.95
N PHE A 132 -2.52 -6.13 9.38
CA PHE A 132 -3.17 -4.83 9.39
C PHE A 132 -4.40 -4.91 10.29
N THR A 133 -4.76 -3.79 10.89
CA THR A 133 -5.90 -3.70 11.80
C THR A 133 -6.99 -2.81 11.21
N ILE A 134 -8.22 -3.13 11.54
CA ILE A 134 -9.41 -2.37 11.20
C ILE A 134 -10.03 -1.96 12.52
N GLN A 135 -10.14 -0.66 12.77
CA GLN A 135 -10.77 -0.14 13.98
C GLN A 135 -11.80 0.92 13.63
N ARG A 136 -12.95 0.80 14.26
CA ARG A 136 -13.97 1.85 14.21
C ARG A 136 -13.66 2.85 15.31
N GLN A 137 -13.38 4.07 14.90
CA GLN A 137 -13.30 5.19 15.80
C GLN A 137 -14.22 6.27 15.25
N ILE A 138 -14.86 7.02 16.14
CA ILE A 138 -15.52 8.26 15.74
C ILE A 138 -14.37 9.24 15.47
N PRO A 139 -14.11 9.62 14.20
CA PRO A 139 -13.01 10.54 13.95
C PRO A 139 -13.35 11.89 14.56
N THR A 140 -12.39 12.49 15.26
CA THR A 140 -12.48 13.89 15.63
C THR A 140 -12.62 14.71 14.36
N ILE A 141 -13.66 15.55 14.27
CA ILE A 141 -13.85 16.43 13.11
C ILE A 141 -12.69 17.42 13.07
N ARG A 142 -11.89 17.34 12.01
CA ARG A 142 -10.79 18.26 11.73
C ARG A 142 -11.32 19.36 10.80
N LYS A 143 -10.88 20.60 11.02
CA LYS A 143 -11.22 21.75 10.16
C LYS A 143 -10.07 22.17 9.24
N HIS A 144 -8.83 21.88 9.64
CA HIS A 144 -7.60 22.14 8.90
C HIS A 144 -6.70 20.90 8.98
N ASP A 145 -5.58 20.91 8.25
CA ASP A 145 -4.57 19.85 8.22
C ASP A 145 -5.19 18.46 7.92
N ILE A 146 -6.04 18.42 6.90
CA ILE A 146 -6.70 17.20 6.45
C ILE A 146 -5.92 16.61 5.29
N ASP A 147 -5.42 15.40 5.48
CA ASP A 147 -4.83 14.60 4.42
C ASP A 147 -5.92 13.79 3.70
N ILE A 148 -6.12 14.08 2.41
CA ILE A 148 -7.03 13.33 1.54
C ILE A 148 -6.33 12.21 0.76
N ALA A 149 -5.01 12.21 0.72
CA ALA A 149 -4.18 11.21 0.06
C ALA A 149 -3.31 10.47 1.07
N ARG A 150 -3.14 9.16 0.87
CA ARG A 150 -2.29 8.31 1.71
C ARG A 150 -1.54 7.27 0.88
N ILE A 151 -0.27 7.07 1.22
CA ILE A 151 0.60 6.05 0.57
C ILE A 151 0.40 4.70 1.25
N ILE A 152 0.29 3.66 0.44
CA ILE A 152 0.16 2.26 0.82
C ILE A 152 1.42 1.53 0.32
N PRO A 153 2.52 1.57 1.09
CA PRO A 153 3.77 0.95 0.68
C PRO A 153 3.68 -0.58 0.80
N MET A 154 4.20 -1.27 -0.21
CA MET A 154 4.36 -2.73 -0.18
C MET A 154 5.39 -3.17 0.88
N ASP A 155 6.32 -2.30 1.25
CA ASP A 155 7.48 -2.65 2.08
C ASP A 155 7.10 -3.14 3.49
N GLY A 156 5.99 -2.67 4.07
CA GLY A 156 5.48 -3.17 5.36
C GLY A 156 5.04 -4.64 5.35
N PHE A 157 4.94 -5.23 4.15
CA PHE A 157 4.59 -6.63 3.96
C PHE A 157 5.81 -7.50 3.63
N HIS A 158 7.04 -6.99 3.78
CA HIS A 158 8.21 -7.88 3.85
C HIS A 158 8.03 -8.86 5.00
N LEU A 159 8.25 -10.15 4.73
CA LEU A 159 8.34 -11.13 5.81
C LEU A 159 9.43 -10.71 6.79
N SER A 160 9.15 -10.86 8.08
CA SER A 160 10.14 -10.58 9.13
C SER A 160 11.35 -11.50 8.97
N ARG A 161 12.53 -11.09 9.45
CA ARG A 161 13.72 -11.95 9.46
C ARG A 161 13.46 -13.27 10.16
N LYS A 162 12.68 -13.24 11.24
CA LYS A 162 12.25 -14.43 11.96
C LYS A 162 11.39 -15.36 11.10
N CYS A 163 10.53 -14.82 10.23
CA CYS A 163 9.81 -15.62 9.24
C CYS A 163 10.79 -16.28 8.26
N LEU A 164 11.78 -15.53 7.76
CA LEU A 164 12.78 -16.06 6.83
C LEU A 164 13.66 -17.15 7.47
N ASP A 165 13.96 -17.05 8.77
CA ASP A 165 14.66 -18.09 9.54
C ASP A 165 13.90 -19.42 9.56
N CYS A 166 12.59 -19.40 9.31
CA CYS A 166 11.72 -20.57 9.30
C CYS A 166 11.48 -21.16 7.89
N PHE A 167 12.08 -20.59 6.85
CA PHE A 167 12.00 -21.16 5.51
C PHE A 167 12.72 -22.51 5.45
N LYS A 168 12.37 -23.36 4.48
CA LYS A 168 13.10 -24.60 4.17
C LYS A 168 14.58 -24.37 3.89
N ASP A 169 14.90 -23.23 3.26
CA ASP A 169 16.26 -22.75 3.03
C ASP A 169 16.39 -21.29 3.53
N PRO A 170 16.73 -21.10 4.82
CA PRO A 170 16.85 -19.78 5.41
C PRO A 170 17.95 -18.92 4.79
N GLU A 171 19.09 -19.53 4.42
CA GLU A 171 20.21 -18.80 3.82
C GLU A 171 19.80 -18.15 2.50
N MET A 172 19.13 -18.93 1.64
CA MET A 172 18.60 -18.43 0.37
C MET A 172 17.50 -17.39 0.59
N ALA A 173 16.61 -17.59 1.58
CA ALA A 173 15.52 -16.65 1.90
C ALA A 173 16.06 -15.27 2.31
N HIS A 174 17.11 -15.23 3.15
CA HIS A 174 17.77 -13.98 3.54
C HIS A 174 18.58 -13.37 2.39
N GLN A 175 19.29 -14.19 1.61
CA GLN A 175 20.08 -13.72 0.46
C GLN A 175 19.19 -13.08 -0.61
N ARG A 176 18.00 -13.66 -0.85
CA ARG A 176 17.00 -13.22 -1.83
C ARG A 176 15.92 -12.34 -1.23
N ARG A 177 16.11 -11.80 -0.01
CA ARG A 177 15.14 -10.88 0.58
C ARG A 177 14.90 -9.69 -0.35
N GLY A 178 13.63 -9.39 -0.59
CA GLY A 178 13.17 -8.48 -1.63
C GLY A 178 12.62 -9.19 -2.88
N ALA A 179 12.80 -10.50 -3.03
CA ALA A 179 12.12 -11.31 -4.06
C ALA A 179 10.63 -11.52 -3.73
N PRO A 180 9.74 -11.82 -4.71
CA PRO A 180 8.28 -11.90 -4.50
C PRO A 180 7.85 -12.79 -3.35
N GLN A 181 8.50 -13.94 -3.18
CA GLN A 181 8.19 -14.92 -2.15
C GLN A 181 8.59 -14.49 -0.73
N THR A 182 9.40 -13.43 -0.59
CA THR A 182 9.87 -12.90 0.70
C THR A 182 8.95 -11.84 1.31
N PHE A 183 7.73 -11.75 0.79
CA PHE A 183 6.66 -10.86 1.24
C PHE A 183 5.42 -11.67 1.62
N ASP A 184 4.61 -11.15 2.53
CA ASP A 184 3.26 -11.65 2.79
C ASP A 184 2.28 -11.18 1.70
N SER A 185 2.40 -11.80 0.52
CA SER A 185 1.53 -11.52 -0.62
C SER A 185 0.07 -11.89 -0.32
N ASN A 186 -0.16 -12.84 0.59
CA ASN A 186 -1.49 -13.24 1.06
C ASN A 186 -2.17 -12.05 1.76
N ASN A 187 -1.50 -11.43 2.74
CA ASN A 187 -2.08 -10.34 3.50
C ASN A 187 -2.10 -9.02 2.72
N PHE A 188 -1.10 -8.77 1.86
CA PHE A 188 -1.12 -7.58 1.01
C PHE A 188 -2.30 -7.63 0.02
N LEU A 189 -2.56 -8.78 -0.62
CA LEU A 189 -3.74 -8.95 -1.46
C LEU A 189 -5.03 -8.76 -0.66
N GLN A 190 -5.09 -9.25 0.58
CA GLN A 190 -6.25 -9.04 1.45
C GLN A 190 -6.44 -7.57 1.81
N LEU A 191 -5.37 -6.81 2.08
CA LEU A 191 -5.42 -5.37 2.25
C LEU A 191 -5.99 -4.69 0.99
N CYS A 192 -5.53 -5.06 -0.21
CA CYS A 192 -6.07 -4.53 -1.46
C CYS A 192 -7.57 -4.80 -1.61
N LYS A 193 -8.05 -6.01 -1.27
CA LYS A 193 -9.49 -6.34 -1.27
C LYS A 193 -10.27 -5.49 -0.27
N THR A 194 -9.76 -5.35 0.95
CA THR A 194 -10.34 -4.51 2.01
C THR A 194 -10.45 -3.06 1.56
N LEU A 195 -9.39 -2.49 0.99
CA LEU A 195 -9.38 -1.11 0.50
C LEU A 195 -10.25 -0.92 -0.74
N ALA A 196 -10.27 -1.88 -1.68
CA ALA A 196 -11.17 -1.86 -2.83
C ALA A 196 -12.65 -1.82 -2.42
N ARG A 197 -13.03 -2.55 -1.36
CA ARG A 197 -14.38 -2.48 -0.76
C ARG A 197 -14.68 -1.06 -0.27
N THR A 198 -13.71 -0.35 0.32
CA THR A 198 -13.90 1.06 0.72
C THR A 198 -14.02 2.02 -0.46
N CYS A 199 -13.35 1.75 -1.60
CA CYS A 199 -13.44 2.58 -2.80
C CYS A 199 -14.85 2.63 -3.38
N ILE A 200 -15.55 1.49 -3.42
CA ILE A 200 -16.86 1.35 -4.07
C ILE A 200 -18.05 1.78 -3.20
N VAL A 201 -17.80 2.23 -1.97
CA VAL A 201 -18.86 2.80 -1.12
C VAL A 201 -19.35 4.10 -1.74
N LYS A 202 -20.66 4.31 -1.78
CA LYS A 202 -21.24 5.55 -2.28
C LYS A 202 -21.01 6.69 -1.28
N PRO A 203 -20.48 7.85 -1.70
CA PRO A 203 -20.37 9.02 -0.83
C PRO A 203 -21.74 9.68 -0.57
N PRO A 204 -21.87 10.50 0.48
CA PRO A 204 -23.00 11.41 0.66
C PRO A 204 -23.22 12.29 -0.58
N THR A 205 -24.46 12.73 -0.77
CA THR A 205 -24.83 13.58 -1.89
C THR A 205 -24.39 15.03 -1.64
N CYS A 206 -23.75 15.64 -2.62
CA CYS A 206 -23.43 17.07 -2.64
C CYS A 206 -23.68 17.59 -4.07
N GLU A 207 -24.24 18.79 -4.21
CA GLU A 207 -24.53 19.40 -5.51
C GLU A 207 -23.31 20.05 -6.16
N SER A 208 -22.24 20.30 -5.40
CA SER A 208 -21.06 21.03 -5.91
C SER A 208 -20.40 20.30 -7.08
N GLU A 209 -20.09 21.09 -8.12
CA GLU A 209 -19.27 20.67 -9.25
C GLU A 209 -17.77 20.82 -8.97
N ASN A 210 -17.37 21.60 -7.96
CA ASN A 210 -15.98 21.69 -7.54
C ASN A 210 -15.56 20.40 -6.81
N CYS A 211 -14.45 19.79 -7.23
CA CYS A 211 -13.94 18.55 -6.65
C CYS A 211 -13.68 18.66 -5.14
N PHE A 212 -12.97 19.71 -4.71
CA PHE A 212 -12.56 19.87 -3.32
C PHE A 212 -13.72 20.25 -2.40
N GLU A 213 -14.61 21.13 -2.85
CA GLU A 213 -15.83 21.44 -2.08
C GLU A 213 -16.73 20.20 -1.95
N PHE A 214 -16.87 19.41 -3.02
CA PHE A 214 -17.59 18.14 -2.94
C PHE A 214 -16.93 17.22 -1.91
N ILE A 215 -15.61 17.05 -1.94
CA ILE A 215 -14.89 16.17 -1.02
C ILE A 215 -15.04 16.64 0.43
N SER A 216 -14.85 17.94 0.69
CA SER A 216 -14.92 18.50 2.04
C SER A 216 -16.30 18.31 2.65
N ARG A 217 -17.36 18.30 1.83
CA ARG A 217 -18.75 18.11 2.27
C ARG A 217 -19.24 16.66 2.30
N THR A 218 -18.42 15.71 1.86
CA THR A 218 -18.84 14.30 1.67
C THR A 218 -17.98 13.30 2.41
N PHE A 219 -17.22 13.72 3.43
CA PHE A 219 -16.64 12.75 4.35
C PHE A 219 -17.75 11.99 5.10
N GLN A 220 -17.51 10.71 5.36
CA GLN A 220 -18.47 9.87 6.08
C GLN A 220 -17.79 8.85 6.99
N SER A 221 -18.57 8.27 7.91
CA SER A 221 -18.12 7.17 8.76
C SER A 221 -17.51 6.03 7.94
N MET A 222 -16.25 5.72 8.23
CA MET A 222 -15.47 4.62 7.70
C MET A 222 -14.58 4.07 8.81
N PRO A 223 -14.24 2.78 8.81
CA PRO A 223 -13.22 2.29 9.73
C PRO A 223 -11.85 2.85 9.37
N THR A 224 -11.06 3.15 10.39
CA THR A 224 -9.63 3.38 10.25
C THR A 224 -8.94 2.06 10.00
N ILE A 225 -8.06 2.02 9.00
CA ILE A 225 -7.24 0.85 8.69
C ILE A 225 -5.79 1.20 8.99
N GLU A 226 -5.16 0.48 9.92
CA GLU A 226 -3.75 0.64 10.23
C GLU A 226 -2.94 -0.49 9.61
N ILE A 227 -1.95 -0.14 8.80
CA ILE A 227 -1.10 -1.09 8.07
C ILE A 227 0.33 -1.05 8.60
N PRO A 228 1.10 -2.14 8.44
CA PRO A 228 2.50 -2.16 8.83
C PRO A 228 3.32 -1.22 7.94
N GLY A 229 4.37 -0.66 8.53
CA GLY A 229 5.46 0.02 7.82
C GLY A 229 6.71 -0.86 7.81
N PHE A 230 7.83 -0.33 7.29
CA PHE A 230 9.12 -1.01 7.32
C PHE A 230 10.17 -0.13 7.98
N ASP A 231 10.81 -0.63 9.04
CA ASP A 231 11.88 0.10 9.71
C ASP A 231 13.24 -0.32 9.11
N HIS A 232 13.92 0.61 8.43
CA HIS A 232 15.22 0.36 7.81
C HIS A 232 16.38 0.17 8.80
N LYS A 233 16.24 0.60 10.06
CA LYS A 233 17.21 0.35 11.13
C LYS A 233 17.03 -1.05 11.69
N LEU A 234 15.78 -1.42 12.02
CA LEU A 234 15.45 -2.77 12.50
C LEU A 234 15.55 -3.82 11.39
N LYS A 235 15.41 -3.38 10.13
CA LYS A 235 15.32 -4.22 8.92
C LYS A 235 14.15 -5.20 9.02
N ASP A 236 13.03 -4.77 9.57
CA ASP A 236 11.84 -5.59 9.75
C ASP A 236 10.56 -4.74 9.65
N PRO A 237 9.41 -5.39 9.35
CA PRO A 237 8.13 -4.70 9.37
C PRO A 237 7.77 -4.26 10.78
N THR A 238 7.13 -3.10 10.89
CA THR A 238 6.64 -2.53 12.14
C THR A 238 5.13 -2.38 12.06
N PRO A 239 4.35 -2.97 12.99
CA PRO A 239 2.89 -2.87 12.97
C PRO A 239 2.37 -1.43 13.10
N ASN A 240 1.17 -1.19 12.57
CA ASN A 240 0.36 0.03 12.75
C ASN A 240 1.12 1.35 12.53
N GLN A 241 2.00 1.41 11.52
CA GLN A 241 2.78 2.64 11.24
C GLN A 241 2.01 3.64 10.37
N ILE A 242 1.09 3.15 9.55
CA ILE A 242 0.39 3.98 8.57
C ILE A 242 -1.11 3.80 8.79
N SER A 243 -1.75 4.89 9.19
CA SER A 243 -3.20 4.98 9.31
C SER A 243 -3.84 5.46 8.00
N ILE A 244 -4.93 4.80 7.60
CA ILE A 244 -5.80 5.15 6.48
C ILE A 244 -7.14 5.51 7.10
N ASP A 245 -7.39 6.81 7.20
CA ASP A 245 -8.53 7.33 7.95
C ASP A 245 -9.75 7.61 7.04
N PRO A 246 -10.91 7.95 7.61
CA PRO A 246 -12.10 8.29 6.84
C PRO A 246 -11.96 9.49 5.90
N TYR A 247 -11.00 10.39 6.13
CA TYR A 247 -10.73 11.52 5.25
C TYR A 247 -9.93 11.14 4.01
N THR A 248 -9.25 9.99 4.04
CA THR A 248 -8.49 9.50 2.88
C THR A 248 -9.43 9.20 1.71
N ARG A 249 -9.30 9.96 0.62
CA ARG A 249 -10.03 9.82 -0.66
C ARG A 249 -9.15 9.26 -1.79
N VAL A 250 -7.83 9.36 -1.67
CA VAL A 250 -6.86 8.86 -2.66
C VAL A 250 -5.91 7.87 -1.99
N LEU A 251 -5.88 6.64 -2.48
CA LEU A 251 -4.99 5.58 -2.01
C LEU A 251 -3.85 5.39 -3.01
N ILE A 252 -2.61 5.66 -2.63
CA ILE A 252 -1.43 5.55 -3.50
C ILE A 252 -0.65 4.30 -3.14
N PHE A 253 -0.94 3.20 -3.83
CA PHE A 253 -0.20 1.94 -3.70
C PHE A 253 1.13 2.05 -4.41
N GLU A 254 2.23 1.78 -3.71
CA GLU A 254 3.56 1.74 -4.31
C GLU A 254 4.29 0.44 -3.97
N GLY A 255 4.97 -0.14 -4.96
CA GLY A 255 5.61 -1.43 -4.76
C GLY A 255 6.30 -1.99 -5.99
N LEU A 256 7.03 -3.08 -5.79
CA LEU A 256 7.75 -3.80 -6.84
C LEU A 256 6.80 -4.72 -7.63
N TYR A 257 5.88 -5.38 -6.93
CA TYR A 257 5.14 -6.53 -7.45
C TYR A 257 3.65 -6.28 -7.68
N LEU A 258 3.20 -5.02 -7.67
CA LEU A 258 1.77 -4.70 -7.83
C LEU A 258 1.22 -5.05 -9.24
N LEU A 259 2.11 -5.20 -10.23
CA LEU A 259 1.81 -5.63 -11.61
C LEU A 259 2.49 -6.97 -11.97
N TYR A 260 2.82 -7.78 -10.97
CA TYR A 260 3.49 -9.06 -11.17
C TYR A 260 2.47 -10.18 -11.44
N ASP A 261 2.67 -10.98 -12.49
CA ASP A 261 1.67 -11.93 -13.02
C ASP A 261 1.66 -13.32 -12.35
N ALA A 262 2.38 -13.50 -11.23
CA ALA A 262 2.46 -14.77 -10.52
C ALA A 262 1.98 -14.69 -9.06
N GLU A 263 1.75 -15.86 -8.45
CA GLU A 263 1.32 -16.03 -7.06
C GLU A 263 0.06 -15.21 -6.72
N ASN A 264 -0.02 -14.62 -5.51
CA ASN A 264 -1.11 -13.73 -5.12
C ASN A 264 -1.02 -12.35 -5.80
N TRP A 265 0.16 -11.95 -6.26
CA TRP A 265 0.40 -10.63 -6.85
C TRP A 265 -0.41 -10.38 -8.11
N GLN A 266 -0.63 -11.42 -8.93
CA GLN A 266 -1.41 -11.34 -10.17
C GLN A 266 -2.84 -10.80 -9.94
N ASN A 267 -3.37 -10.97 -8.72
CA ASN A 267 -4.71 -10.56 -8.36
C ASN A 267 -4.78 -9.10 -7.88
N VAL A 268 -3.65 -8.47 -7.50
CA VAL A 268 -3.62 -7.08 -6.99
C VAL A 268 -4.14 -6.10 -8.04
N HIS A 269 -3.58 -6.17 -9.24
CA HIS A 269 -4.00 -5.36 -10.38
C HIS A 269 -5.51 -5.49 -10.64
N LYS A 270 -6.01 -6.73 -10.75
CA LYS A 270 -7.41 -7.01 -11.03
C LYS A 270 -8.34 -6.43 -9.94
N VAL A 271 -8.03 -6.67 -8.67
CA VAL A 271 -8.84 -6.18 -7.54
C VAL A 271 -8.96 -4.66 -7.54
N LEU A 272 -7.87 -3.95 -7.83
CA LEU A 272 -7.89 -2.48 -7.89
C LEU A 272 -8.57 -1.97 -9.17
N LEU A 273 -8.38 -2.65 -10.31
CA LEU A 273 -9.07 -2.32 -11.56
C LEU A 273 -10.59 -2.47 -11.44
N ASP A 274 -11.06 -3.52 -10.77
CA ASP A 274 -12.48 -3.81 -10.54
C ASP A 274 -13.18 -2.72 -9.70
N THR A 275 -12.44 -1.83 -9.03
CA THR A 275 -13.03 -0.65 -8.37
C THR A 275 -13.62 0.34 -9.37
N GLY A 276 -13.15 0.34 -10.62
CA GLY A 276 -13.57 1.25 -11.68
C GLY A 276 -13.03 2.68 -11.57
N ALA A 277 -12.13 2.95 -10.62
CA ALA A 277 -11.47 4.26 -10.48
C ALA A 277 -10.01 4.09 -10.04
N VAL A 278 -9.17 3.72 -11.01
CA VAL A 278 -7.73 3.50 -10.80
C VAL A 278 -6.88 4.18 -11.87
N LEU A 279 -5.74 4.77 -11.48
CA LEU A 279 -4.64 5.09 -12.40
C LEU A 279 -3.45 4.18 -12.11
N ILE A 280 -2.79 3.72 -13.17
CA ILE A 280 -1.68 2.76 -13.06
C ILE A 280 -0.47 3.30 -13.79
N TRP A 281 0.58 3.61 -13.02
CA TRP A 281 1.84 4.09 -13.54
C TRP A 281 2.98 3.10 -13.28
N ASN A 282 3.62 2.68 -14.35
CA ASN A 282 4.82 1.85 -14.29
C ASN A 282 6.06 2.71 -14.58
N VAL A 283 6.93 2.88 -13.59
CA VAL A 283 8.16 3.66 -13.67
C VAL A 283 9.22 2.83 -14.39
N ASN A 284 9.41 3.17 -15.66
CA ASN A 284 10.47 2.61 -16.50
C ASN A 284 11.73 3.49 -16.36
N ILE A 285 12.87 2.84 -16.14
CA ILE A 285 14.17 3.48 -15.96
C ILE A 285 15.24 2.56 -16.54
N GLU A 286 16.29 3.15 -17.12
CA GLU A 286 17.39 2.40 -17.71
C GLU A 286 18.19 1.65 -16.63
N GLU A 287 18.52 0.37 -16.89
CA GLU A 287 19.25 -0.51 -15.97
C GLU A 287 20.56 0.12 -15.46
N GLY A 288 21.27 0.85 -16.34
CA GLY A 288 22.50 1.56 -15.97
C GLY A 288 22.29 2.62 -14.87
N VAL A 289 21.20 3.37 -14.93
CA VAL A 289 20.84 4.38 -13.93
C VAL A 289 20.42 3.71 -12.62
N ILE A 290 19.64 2.62 -12.71
CA ILE A 290 19.25 1.84 -11.53
C ILE A 290 20.48 1.32 -10.79
N ARG A 291 21.43 0.73 -11.52
CA ARG A 291 22.66 0.13 -10.96
C ARG A 291 23.39 1.12 -10.07
N GLU A 292 23.63 2.33 -10.57
CA GLU A 292 24.30 3.36 -9.78
C GLU A 292 23.48 3.83 -8.58
N ARG A 293 22.18 4.08 -8.76
CA ARG A 293 21.29 4.55 -7.68
C ARG A 293 21.21 3.54 -6.55
N VAL A 294 21.03 2.26 -6.86
CA VAL A 294 20.92 1.20 -5.85
C VAL A 294 22.26 0.94 -5.17
N ALA A 295 23.37 0.93 -5.90
CA ALA A 295 24.70 0.78 -5.30
C ALA A 295 25.01 1.91 -4.31
N LYS A 296 24.74 3.17 -4.68
CA LYS A 296 24.88 4.33 -3.78
C LYS A 296 23.96 4.21 -2.56
N ARG A 297 22.73 3.73 -2.74
CA ARG A 297 21.79 3.48 -1.62
C ARG A 297 22.31 2.41 -0.66
N HIS A 298 22.87 1.32 -1.16
CA HIS A 298 23.48 0.28 -0.31
C HIS A 298 24.63 0.83 0.53
N LEU A 299 25.50 1.64 -0.08
CA LEU A 299 26.62 2.27 0.60
C LEU A 299 26.13 3.24 1.69
N ASN A 300 25.19 4.13 1.34
CA ASN A 300 24.65 5.12 2.27
C ASN A 300 23.86 4.48 3.44
N ALA A 301 23.22 3.34 3.20
CA ALA A 301 22.52 2.56 4.23
C ALA A 301 23.46 1.70 5.09
N GLY A 302 24.77 1.72 4.85
CA GLY A 302 25.75 0.91 5.57
C GLY A 302 25.61 -0.59 5.31
N LEU A 303 24.97 -0.98 4.20
CA LEU A 303 24.78 -2.39 3.82
C LEU A 303 26.02 -2.99 3.16
N VAL A 304 26.92 -2.14 2.68
CA VAL A 304 28.20 -2.47 2.05
C VAL A 304 29.24 -1.41 2.42
N LYS A 305 30.54 -1.70 2.24
CA LYS A 305 31.63 -0.79 2.59
C LYS A 305 32.10 0.08 1.43
N THR A 306 31.92 -0.40 0.19
CA THR A 306 32.39 0.25 -1.03
C THR A 306 31.27 0.35 -2.07
N LEU A 307 31.46 1.20 -3.07
CA LEU A 307 30.52 1.31 -4.19
C LEU A 307 30.54 0.03 -5.04
N GLU A 308 31.71 -0.57 -5.21
CA GLU A 308 31.93 -1.85 -5.90
C GLU A 308 31.15 -2.99 -5.25
N ASP A 309 31.20 -3.12 -3.93
CA ASP A 309 30.38 -4.09 -3.18
C ASP A 309 28.87 -3.82 -3.38
N GLY A 310 28.48 -2.55 -3.45
CA GLY A 310 27.10 -2.13 -3.70
C GLY A 310 26.59 -2.54 -5.07
N ILE A 311 27.46 -2.44 -6.09
CA ILE A 311 27.22 -2.91 -7.45
C ILE A 311 27.09 -4.43 -7.48
N GLN A 312 28.01 -5.17 -6.85
CA GLN A 312 27.96 -6.63 -6.82
C GLN A 312 26.67 -7.12 -6.13
N LYS A 313 26.28 -6.47 -5.03
CA LYS A 313 25.03 -6.75 -4.33
C LYS A 313 23.81 -6.51 -5.22
N PHE A 314 23.80 -5.40 -5.97
CA PHE A 314 22.74 -5.10 -6.94
C PHE A 314 22.65 -6.20 -8.01
N GLU A 315 23.77 -6.59 -8.62
CA GLU A 315 23.81 -7.62 -9.67
C GLU A 315 23.33 -8.99 -9.19
N THR A 316 23.61 -9.34 -7.92
CA THR A 316 23.30 -10.65 -7.35
C THR A 316 21.85 -10.79 -6.88
N ASN A 317 21.19 -9.70 -6.48
CA ASN A 317 19.83 -9.76 -5.93
C ASN A 317 18.84 -8.81 -6.63
N ASP A 318 19.04 -7.50 -6.50
CA ASP A 318 18.09 -6.49 -6.99
C ASP A 318 17.88 -6.55 -8.51
N LEU A 319 18.93 -6.82 -9.27
CA LEU A 319 18.88 -6.96 -10.72
C LEU A 319 18.06 -8.19 -11.13
N LEU A 320 18.21 -9.31 -10.42
CA LEU A 320 17.39 -10.48 -10.66
C LEU A 320 15.92 -10.18 -10.38
N ASN A 321 15.62 -9.41 -9.33
CA ASN A 321 14.26 -9.00 -9.00
C ASN A 321 13.70 -8.05 -10.08
N ALA A 322 14.51 -7.09 -10.54
CA ALA A 322 14.12 -6.17 -11.62
C ALA A 322 13.81 -6.92 -12.94
N ARG A 323 14.65 -7.87 -13.32
CA ARG A 323 14.43 -8.73 -14.50
C ARG A 323 13.21 -9.63 -14.32
N LEU A 324 12.98 -10.14 -13.11
CA LEU A 324 11.80 -10.93 -12.78
C LEU A 324 10.52 -10.11 -12.96
N ILE A 325 10.49 -8.88 -12.43
CA ILE A 325 9.36 -7.94 -12.62
C ILE A 325 9.12 -7.69 -14.11
N GLN A 326 10.17 -7.41 -14.88
CA GLN A 326 10.05 -7.11 -16.29
C GLN A 326 9.52 -8.28 -17.13
N SER A 327 9.94 -9.51 -16.79
CA SER A 327 9.53 -10.73 -17.51
C SER A 327 8.12 -11.22 -17.16
N ASN A 328 7.55 -10.74 -16.05
CA ASN A 328 6.27 -11.16 -15.49
C ASN A 328 5.35 -9.95 -15.27
N LEU A 329 5.49 -8.94 -16.12
CA LEU A 329 4.66 -7.73 -16.04
C LEU A 329 3.30 -8.03 -16.69
N ILE A 330 2.23 -7.78 -15.95
CA ILE A 330 0.86 -7.86 -16.47
C ILE A 330 0.73 -6.96 -17.70
N ASN A 331 0.18 -7.51 -18.78
CA ASN A 331 -0.10 -6.78 -20.01
C ASN A 331 -1.54 -6.28 -20.01
N ASP A 332 -1.73 -4.99 -19.70
CA ASP A 332 -3.02 -4.31 -19.69
C ASP A 332 -2.90 -2.91 -20.32
N GLY A 333 -3.86 -2.53 -21.16
CA GLY A 333 -3.86 -1.24 -21.86
C GLY A 333 -4.05 -0.02 -20.95
N ASN A 334 -4.46 -0.22 -19.69
CA ASN A 334 -4.60 0.84 -18.69
C ASN A 334 -3.26 1.20 -18.01
N ILE A 335 -2.19 0.43 -18.25
CA ILE A 335 -0.87 0.66 -17.65
C ILE A 335 -0.13 1.75 -18.44
N VAL A 336 0.11 2.88 -17.80
CA VAL A 336 0.86 4.00 -18.39
C VAL A 336 2.32 3.91 -17.96
N SER A 337 3.23 3.77 -18.92
CA SER A 337 4.67 3.82 -18.64
C SER A 337 5.15 5.25 -18.48
N ILE A 338 5.83 5.53 -17.37
CA ILE A 338 6.42 6.84 -17.05
C ILE A 338 7.93 6.72 -16.85
N ARG A 339 8.67 7.82 -17.02
CA ARG A 339 10.14 7.86 -16.93
C ARG A 339 10.63 8.75 -15.80
N ASN A 340 11.59 8.26 -15.02
CA ASN A 340 12.16 8.98 -13.87
C ASN A 340 13.71 9.00 -13.94
N ASP A 341 14.18 9.37 -15.13
CA ASP A 341 15.57 9.41 -15.58
C ASP A 341 16.45 10.32 -14.69
#